data_AF-A0A091E8L2-F1
#
_entry.id   AF-A0A091E8L2-F1
#
_cell.length_a   1.000
_cell.length_b   1.000
_cell.length_c   1.000
_cell.angle_alpha   90.00
_cell.angle_beta   90.00
_cell.angle_gamma   90.00
#
_symmetry.space_group_name_H-M   'P 1'
#
loop_
_entity.id
_entity.type
_entity.pdbx_description
1 polymer ?
#
loop_
_entity_poly.entity_id
_entity_poly.type
_entity_poly.pdbx_seq_one_letter_code
_entity_poly.pdbx_strand_id
1 'polypeptide(L)'
;WVQGFSDKNFGFINDQTVCYPCGNYILFLDIETKKTRALQCQTGQVGAFAANANSQVLAFSDRKLNPIIYIYTFPELSKPTELKGDAQLDYTLLSFSFTGPYLASYSSIPEFVLSVWNWQENILLCSESQPGLTGTSLSFNPMNWQQLCFVAESSVTIWHVERCKDEHHLTRHPVELPDGHGTVTPHEDLFFPPSRNDDPYHGPDLPVSAIAGL
;
A
#
# COMPACT_ATOMS: atom_id res chain seq x y z
N TRP A 1 -12.01 19.98 -23.06
CA TRP A 1 -10.58 19.70 -22.99
C TRP A 1 -10.21 19.66 -21.50
N VAL A 2 -9.51 18.61 -21.05
CA VAL A 2 -9.04 18.50 -19.66
C VAL A 2 -7.52 18.43 -19.74
N GLN A 3 -6.85 19.43 -19.20
CA GLN A 3 -5.39 19.48 -19.12
C GLN A 3 -4.99 19.90 -17.70
N GLY A 4 -4.01 19.22 -17.15
CA GLY A 4 -3.50 19.41 -15.79
C GLY A 4 -2.49 18.32 -15.48
N PHE A 5 -1.65 18.57 -14.47
CA PHE A 5 -0.69 17.61 -13.95
C PHE A 5 -0.90 17.51 -12.44
N SER A 6 -0.89 16.30 -11.91
CA SER A 6 -0.90 16.09 -10.46
C SER A 6 0.53 15.93 -9.98
N ASP A 7 0.88 16.66 -8.92
CA ASP A 7 2.18 16.61 -8.25
C ASP A 7 2.47 15.26 -7.59
N LYS A 8 1.44 14.41 -7.42
CA LYS A 8 1.52 13.08 -6.81
C LYS A 8 0.55 12.12 -7.52
N ASN A 9 0.89 10.83 -7.61
CA ASN A 9 0.01 9.74 -8.04
C ASN A 9 -0.20 9.57 -9.57
N PHE A 10 0.87 9.47 -10.36
CA PHE A 10 0.78 8.86 -11.71
C PHE A 10 1.30 7.42 -11.68
N GLY A 11 0.85 6.59 -12.61
CA GLY A 11 1.31 5.22 -12.76
C GLY A 11 1.23 4.75 -14.20
N PHE A 12 2.01 3.73 -14.55
CA PHE A 12 1.88 3.06 -15.84
C PHE A 12 0.72 2.06 -15.78
N ILE A 13 -0.16 2.11 -16.77
CA ILE A 13 -1.22 1.10 -16.95
C ILE A 13 -0.79 -0.02 -17.90
N ASN A 14 0.21 0.25 -18.73
CA ASN A 14 0.97 -0.68 -19.56
C ASN A 14 2.29 0.00 -19.98
N ASP A 15 3.09 -0.65 -20.81
CA ASP A 15 4.43 -0.17 -21.21
C ASP A 15 4.42 1.17 -21.98
N GLN A 16 3.30 1.57 -22.60
CA GLN A 16 3.20 2.75 -23.45
C GLN A 16 2.27 3.85 -22.92
N THR A 17 1.47 3.55 -21.90
CA THR A 17 0.40 4.43 -21.42
C THR A 17 0.57 4.76 -19.94
N VAL A 18 0.65 6.04 -19.64
CA VAL A 18 0.63 6.57 -18.27
C VAL A 18 -0.76 7.03 -17.92
N CYS A 19 -1.21 6.75 -16.71
CA CYS A 19 -2.47 7.23 -16.16
C CYS A 19 -2.27 8.02 -14.88
N TYR A 20 -3.07 9.09 -14.71
CA TYR A 20 -3.00 9.96 -13.54
C TYR A 20 -4.33 10.71 -13.31
N PRO A 21 -4.67 11.03 -12.06
CA PRO A 21 -5.85 11.81 -11.72
C PRO A 21 -5.64 13.30 -12.06
N CYS A 22 -6.71 13.96 -12.50
CA CYS A 22 -6.78 15.39 -12.82
C CYS A 22 -8.18 15.91 -12.49
N GLY A 23 -8.37 16.39 -11.26
CA GLY A 23 -9.67 16.84 -10.76
C GLY A 23 -10.65 15.68 -10.63
N ASN A 24 -11.74 15.71 -11.41
CA ASN A 24 -12.73 14.62 -11.49
C ASN A 24 -12.51 13.67 -12.68
N TYR A 25 -11.33 13.72 -13.31
CA TYR A 25 -10.97 12.83 -14.41
C TYR A 25 -9.71 12.04 -14.09
N ILE A 26 -9.56 10.89 -14.74
CA ILE A 26 -8.30 10.16 -14.87
C ILE A 26 -7.92 10.23 -16.33
N LEU A 27 -6.73 10.77 -16.59
CA LEU A 27 -6.18 10.90 -17.93
C LEU A 27 -5.28 9.71 -18.22
N PHE A 28 -5.36 9.20 -19.45
CA PHE A 28 -4.51 8.15 -19.99
C PHE A 28 -3.75 8.74 -21.16
N LEU A 29 -2.45 8.92 -21.01
CA LEU A 29 -1.56 9.47 -22.02
C LEU A 29 -0.73 8.35 -22.64
N ASP A 30 -0.96 8.09 -23.92
CA ASP A 30 -0.09 7.24 -24.72
C ASP A 30 1.18 8.04 -25.08
N ILE A 31 2.33 7.53 -24.64
CA ILE A 31 3.61 8.24 -24.73
C ILE A 31 4.08 8.36 -26.18
N GLU A 32 3.80 7.35 -27.01
CA GLU A 32 4.26 7.30 -28.40
C GLU A 32 3.41 8.19 -29.30
N THR A 33 2.09 7.99 -29.27
CA THR A 33 1.13 8.70 -30.14
C THR A 33 0.73 10.08 -29.61
N LYS A 34 1.05 10.39 -28.35
CA LYS A 34 0.60 11.60 -27.63
C LYS A 34 -0.91 11.74 -27.52
N LYS A 35 -1.67 10.67 -27.76
CA LYS A 35 -3.13 10.67 -27.62
C LYS A 35 -3.51 10.55 -26.16
N THR A 36 -4.50 11.34 -25.75
CA THR A 36 -5.07 11.29 -24.40
C THR A 36 -6.48 10.75 -24.44
N ARG A 37 -6.78 9.77 -23.58
CA ARG A 37 -8.13 9.34 -23.23
C ARG A 37 -8.46 9.82 -21.82
N ALA A 38 -9.72 10.05 -21.52
CA ALA A 38 -10.17 10.48 -20.20
C ALA A 38 -11.28 9.57 -19.69
N LEU A 39 -11.17 9.18 -18.43
CA LEU A 39 -12.22 8.51 -17.66
C LEU A 39 -12.74 9.50 -16.62
N GLN A 40 -14.06 9.69 -16.55
CA GLN A 40 -14.67 10.63 -15.61
C GLN A 40 -15.13 9.92 -14.35
N CYS A 41 -14.76 10.47 -13.18
CA CYS A 41 -15.39 10.17 -11.91
C CYS A 41 -16.73 10.92 -11.84
N GLN A 42 -17.85 10.18 -11.86
CA GLN A 42 -19.19 10.76 -11.92
C GLN A 42 -19.59 11.48 -10.63
N THR A 43 -19.04 11.04 -9.50
CA THR A 43 -19.43 11.47 -8.16
C THR A 43 -18.61 12.65 -7.64
N GLY A 44 -17.59 13.12 -8.37
CA GLY A 44 -16.82 14.31 -8.01
C GLY A 44 -15.32 14.12 -8.19
N GLN A 45 -14.54 14.71 -7.30
CA GLN A 45 -13.08 14.64 -7.34
C GLN A 45 -12.60 13.19 -7.13
N VAL A 46 -11.54 12.81 -7.86
CA VAL A 46 -10.82 11.56 -7.59
C VAL A 46 -10.07 11.69 -6.26
N GLY A 47 -10.24 10.71 -5.38
CA GLY A 47 -9.53 10.61 -4.10
C GLY A 47 -8.18 9.91 -4.27
N ALA A 48 -7.99 8.78 -3.59
CA ALA A 48 -6.81 7.94 -3.78
C ALA A 48 -6.82 7.28 -5.16
N PHE A 49 -5.62 6.97 -5.67
CA PHE A 49 -5.42 6.41 -6.99
C PHE A 49 -4.27 5.39 -6.99
N ALA A 50 -4.41 4.30 -7.72
CA ALA A 50 -3.37 3.32 -7.98
C ALA A 50 -3.53 2.71 -9.38
N ALA A 51 -2.42 2.25 -9.97
CA ALA A 51 -2.41 1.54 -11.23
C ALA A 51 -1.50 0.31 -11.13
N ASN A 52 -1.85 -0.74 -11.86
CA ASN A 52 -1.02 -1.94 -12.01
C ASN A 52 -0.87 -2.26 -13.49
N ALA A 53 0.37 -2.12 -13.99
CA ALA A 53 0.71 -2.40 -15.38
C ALA A 53 0.63 -3.89 -15.75
N ASN A 54 0.91 -4.79 -14.80
CA ASN A 54 0.95 -6.23 -15.06
C ASN A 54 -0.44 -6.78 -15.42
N SER A 55 -1.47 -6.33 -14.71
CA SER A 55 -2.86 -6.75 -14.94
C SER A 55 -3.67 -5.71 -15.72
N GLN A 56 -3.05 -4.60 -16.12
CA GLN A 56 -3.69 -3.49 -16.85
C GLN A 56 -4.97 -2.99 -16.16
N VAL A 57 -4.91 -2.84 -14.84
CA VAL A 57 -6.02 -2.33 -14.02
C VAL A 57 -5.63 -1.06 -13.29
N LEU A 58 -6.60 -0.17 -13.09
CA LEU A 58 -6.48 0.97 -12.20
C LEU A 58 -7.54 0.91 -11.11
N ALA A 59 -7.24 1.50 -9.96
CA ALA A 59 -8.15 1.72 -8.86
C ALA A 59 -8.17 3.19 -8.51
N PHE A 60 -9.35 3.72 -8.20
CA PHE A 60 -9.48 5.04 -7.61
C PHE A 60 -10.70 5.13 -6.70
N SER A 61 -10.62 5.97 -5.67
CA SER A 61 -11.81 6.30 -4.86
C SER A 61 -12.48 7.56 -5.36
N ASP A 62 -13.78 7.67 -5.11
CA ASP A 62 -14.44 8.98 -5.13
C ASP A 62 -14.31 9.71 -3.78
N ARG A 63 -14.61 11.02 -3.79
CA ARG A 63 -14.67 11.87 -2.60
C ARG A 63 -16.09 12.32 -2.33
N LYS A 64 -16.81 11.52 -1.56
CA LYS A 64 -18.19 11.76 -1.13
C LYS A 64 -18.41 11.07 0.22
N LEU A 65 -19.58 11.28 0.81
CA LEU A 65 -20.02 10.46 1.94
C LEU A 65 -20.11 8.98 1.52
N ASN A 66 -19.51 8.11 2.31
CA ASN A 66 -19.36 6.67 2.06
C ASN A 66 -18.71 6.43 0.68
N PRO A 67 -17.43 6.80 0.52
CA PRO A 67 -16.74 6.68 -0.75
C PRO A 67 -16.62 5.22 -1.20
N ILE A 68 -16.60 5.04 -2.52
CA ILE A 68 -16.47 3.74 -3.19
C ILE A 68 -15.11 3.72 -3.91
N ILE A 69 -14.45 2.57 -3.88
CA ILE A 69 -13.26 2.33 -4.71
C ILE A 69 -13.73 1.67 -6.01
N TYR A 70 -13.45 2.32 -7.14
CA TYR A 70 -13.73 1.80 -8.48
C TYR A 70 -12.47 1.21 -9.09
N ILE A 71 -12.60 0.02 -9.65
CA ILE A 71 -11.50 -0.68 -10.34
C ILE A 71 -11.89 -0.91 -11.79
N TYR A 72 -11.09 -0.38 -12.71
CA TYR A 72 -11.32 -0.51 -14.14
C TYR A 72 -10.20 -1.31 -14.81
N THR A 73 -10.60 -2.16 -15.75
CA THR A 73 -9.68 -2.80 -16.70
C THR A 73 -9.47 -1.88 -17.90
N PHE A 74 -8.20 -1.69 -18.26
CA PHE A 74 -7.78 -0.98 -19.46
C PHE A 74 -7.50 -2.01 -20.57
N PRO A 75 -7.85 -1.73 -21.84
CA PRO A 75 -8.32 -0.47 -22.39
C PRO A 75 -9.85 -0.25 -22.38
N GLU A 76 -10.65 -1.24 -21.94
CA GLU A 76 -12.11 -1.26 -22.10
C GLU A 76 -12.81 -0.13 -21.34
N LEU A 77 -12.41 0.12 -20.08
CA LEU A 77 -12.93 1.18 -19.21
C LEU A 77 -14.47 1.23 -19.09
N SER A 78 -15.16 0.10 -19.29
CA SER A 78 -16.62 0.09 -19.48
C SER A 78 -17.43 -0.29 -18.25
N LYS A 79 -16.93 -1.23 -17.43
CA LYS A 79 -17.60 -1.69 -16.21
C LYS A 79 -16.59 -1.76 -15.06
N PRO A 80 -16.73 -0.91 -14.03
CA PRO A 80 -15.89 -1.02 -12.86
C PRO A 80 -16.33 -2.16 -11.96
N THR A 81 -15.37 -2.72 -11.22
CA THR A 81 -15.67 -3.38 -9.95
C THR A 81 -15.75 -2.32 -8.86
N GLU A 82 -16.77 -2.39 -8.01
CA GLU A 82 -17.00 -1.46 -6.90
C GLU A 82 -16.69 -2.14 -5.57
N LEU A 83 -15.65 -1.68 -4.88
CA LEU A 83 -15.39 -2.11 -3.50
C LEU A 83 -16.02 -1.10 -2.54
N LYS A 84 -16.89 -1.59 -1.67
CA LYS A 84 -17.61 -0.81 -0.65
C LYS A 84 -17.07 -1.20 0.71
N GLY A 85 -16.37 -0.28 1.35
CA GLY A 85 -15.89 -0.42 2.72
C GLY A 85 -16.58 0.53 3.67
N ASP A 86 -16.09 0.55 4.91
CA ASP A 86 -16.68 1.31 6.01
C ASP A 86 -16.11 2.73 6.16
N ALA A 87 -15.28 3.18 5.21
CA ALA A 87 -14.80 4.56 5.19
C ALA A 87 -15.97 5.54 5.03
N GLN A 88 -15.96 6.65 5.78
CA GLN A 88 -17.06 7.62 5.72
C GLN A 88 -16.78 8.80 4.78
N LEU A 89 -15.52 9.23 4.63
CA LEU A 89 -15.20 10.50 3.96
C LEU A 89 -14.23 10.39 2.78
N ASP A 90 -13.10 9.69 2.95
CA ASP A 90 -12.10 9.59 1.89
C ASP A 90 -11.22 8.36 2.06
N TYR A 91 -10.62 7.91 0.95
CA TYR A 91 -9.45 7.05 0.96
C TYR A 91 -8.23 7.88 0.59
N THR A 92 -7.15 7.72 1.34
CA THR A 92 -5.92 8.50 1.13
C THR A 92 -4.88 7.74 0.33
N LEU A 93 -4.83 6.42 0.48
CA LEU A 93 -3.87 5.55 -0.22
C LEU A 93 -4.56 4.33 -0.81
N LEU A 94 -4.11 3.94 -2.00
CA LEU A 94 -4.43 2.68 -2.66
C LEU A 94 -3.13 2.06 -3.17
N SER A 95 -3.06 0.74 -3.15
CA SER A 95 -1.92 0.00 -3.68
C SER A 95 -2.36 -1.36 -4.19
N PHE A 96 -1.91 -1.76 -5.37
CA PHE A 96 -2.14 -3.11 -5.88
C PHE A 96 -1.01 -4.04 -5.46
N SER A 97 -1.33 -5.31 -5.26
CA SER A 97 -0.29 -6.34 -5.22
C SER A 97 0.38 -6.47 -6.58
N PHE A 98 1.67 -6.80 -6.58
CA PHE A 98 2.41 -6.97 -7.83
C PHE A 98 1.86 -8.11 -8.70
N THR A 99 1.49 -9.21 -8.03
CA THR A 99 0.78 -10.35 -8.61
C THR A 99 -0.50 -10.63 -7.83
N GLY A 100 -1.52 -11.17 -8.51
CA GLY A 100 -2.78 -11.58 -7.90
C GLY A 100 -3.83 -10.45 -7.79
N PRO A 101 -5.03 -10.80 -7.29
CA PRO A 101 -6.19 -9.92 -7.27
C PRO A 101 -6.31 -9.11 -5.97
N TYR A 102 -5.18 -8.66 -5.40
CA TYR A 102 -5.19 -7.98 -4.10
C TYR A 102 -5.02 -6.47 -4.23
N LEU A 103 -5.81 -5.76 -3.44
CA LEU A 103 -5.72 -4.30 -3.30
C LEU A 103 -5.65 -3.98 -1.81
N ALA A 104 -4.75 -3.08 -1.45
CA ALA A 104 -4.71 -2.48 -0.12
C ALA A 104 -5.21 -1.04 -0.22
N SER A 105 -6.01 -0.63 0.76
CA SER A 105 -6.54 0.72 0.87
C SER A 105 -6.33 1.26 2.27
N TYR A 106 -6.11 2.56 2.38
CA TYR A 106 -6.08 3.27 3.66
C TYR A 106 -7.13 4.38 3.67
N SER A 107 -8.04 4.34 4.65
CA SER A 107 -9.07 5.36 4.81
C SER A 107 -8.57 6.58 5.60
N SER A 108 -9.27 7.70 5.44
CA SER A 108 -8.99 8.95 6.15
C SER A 108 -9.73 9.03 7.50
N ILE A 109 -9.82 10.23 8.04
CA ILE A 109 -10.68 10.58 9.18
C ILE A 109 -12.13 10.17 8.87
N PRO A 110 -12.88 9.63 9.85
CA PRO A 110 -12.46 9.32 11.22
C PRO A 110 -11.86 7.92 11.42
N GLU A 111 -11.84 7.05 10.43
CA GLU A 111 -11.59 5.62 10.64
C GLU A 111 -10.10 5.25 10.70
N PHE A 112 -9.26 5.86 9.84
CA PHE A 112 -7.84 5.54 9.72
C PHE A 112 -7.56 4.03 9.58
N VAL A 113 -8.29 3.35 8.69
CA VAL A 113 -8.28 1.89 8.57
C VAL A 113 -7.45 1.45 7.39
N LEU A 114 -6.48 0.57 7.64
CA LEU A 114 -5.82 -0.23 6.62
C LEU A 114 -6.70 -1.44 6.29
N SER A 115 -7.06 -1.62 5.03
CA SER A 115 -7.89 -2.73 4.55
C SER A 115 -7.20 -3.47 3.41
N VAL A 116 -7.35 -4.79 3.36
CA VAL A 116 -6.87 -5.65 2.28
C VAL A 116 -8.05 -6.36 1.64
N TRP A 117 -8.14 -6.27 0.32
CA TRP A 117 -9.26 -6.74 -0.48
C TRP A 117 -8.81 -7.81 -1.46
N ASN A 118 -9.64 -8.82 -1.69
CA ASN A 118 -9.64 -9.53 -2.97
C ASN A 118 -10.61 -8.80 -3.90
N TRP A 119 -10.07 -8.00 -4.81
CA TRP A 119 -10.90 -7.13 -5.63
C TRP A 119 -11.64 -7.88 -6.74
N GLN A 120 -11.16 -9.05 -7.18
CA GLN A 120 -11.87 -9.84 -8.19
C GLN A 120 -13.10 -10.53 -7.61
N GLU A 121 -12.98 -11.01 -6.37
CA GLU A 121 -14.09 -11.66 -5.66
C GLU A 121 -15.01 -10.67 -4.94
N ASN A 122 -14.61 -9.39 -4.89
CA ASN A 122 -15.30 -8.32 -4.16
C ASN A 122 -15.46 -8.64 -2.66
N ILE A 123 -14.36 -9.09 -2.04
CA ILE A 123 -14.31 -9.50 -0.64
C ILE A 123 -13.28 -8.66 0.11
N LEU A 124 -13.68 -8.11 1.25
CA LEU A 124 -12.76 -7.57 2.26
C LEU A 124 -12.14 -8.75 3.02
N LEU A 125 -10.83 -8.92 2.93
CA LEU A 125 -10.12 -10.02 3.60
C LEU A 125 -9.91 -9.70 5.07
N CYS A 126 -9.34 -8.53 5.35
CA CYS A 126 -9.02 -8.09 6.70
C CYS A 126 -8.83 -6.57 6.76
N SER A 127 -9.01 -6.01 7.94
CA SER A 127 -8.85 -4.58 8.19
C SER A 127 -8.35 -4.31 9.60
N GLU A 128 -7.55 -3.27 9.78
CA GLU A 128 -7.01 -2.85 11.07
C GLU A 128 -7.09 -1.32 11.20
N SER A 129 -7.65 -0.83 12.31
CA SER A 129 -7.76 0.61 12.57
C SER A 129 -6.47 1.15 13.21
N GLN A 130 -6.02 2.30 12.71
CA GLN A 130 -4.82 3.00 13.19
C GLN A 130 -5.12 4.47 13.50
N PRO A 131 -5.91 4.76 14.56
CA PRO A 131 -6.36 6.12 14.83
C PRO A 131 -5.21 7.11 14.95
N GLY A 132 -5.30 8.23 14.22
CA GLY A 132 -4.34 9.32 14.31
C GLY A 132 -3.05 9.14 13.50
N LEU A 133 -2.92 8.07 12.71
CA LEU A 133 -1.79 7.92 11.79
C LEU A 133 -2.12 8.48 10.40
N THR A 134 -1.34 9.47 9.96
CA THR A 134 -1.38 9.96 8.59
C THR A 134 -0.44 9.13 7.73
N GLY A 135 -1.02 8.26 6.90
CA GLY A 135 -0.27 7.47 5.92
C GLY A 135 0.25 8.35 4.78
N THR A 136 1.51 8.17 4.42
CA THR A 136 2.18 8.84 3.30
C THR A 136 2.47 7.89 2.14
N SER A 137 2.64 6.59 2.42
CA SER A 137 2.86 5.57 1.40
C SER A 137 2.35 4.20 1.84
N LEU A 138 1.89 3.41 0.87
CA LEU A 138 1.40 2.04 1.03
C LEU A 138 1.86 1.19 -0.15
N SER A 139 2.50 0.06 0.13
CA SER A 139 2.98 -0.85 -0.90
C SER A 139 2.91 -2.30 -0.47
N PHE A 140 2.66 -3.21 -1.41
CA PHE A 140 2.84 -4.65 -1.20
C PHE A 140 4.30 -5.04 -1.39
N ASN A 141 4.74 -6.10 -0.71
CA ASN A 141 5.93 -6.81 -1.11
C ASN A 141 5.68 -7.46 -2.49
N PRO A 142 6.49 -7.15 -3.53
CA PRO A 142 6.27 -7.67 -4.87
C PRO A 142 6.30 -9.20 -4.98
N MET A 143 7.02 -9.86 -4.07
CA MET A 143 7.21 -11.31 -4.05
C MET A 143 6.19 -12.03 -3.15
N ASN A 144 5.53 -11.30 -2.24
CA ASN A 144 4.59 -11.87 -1.29
C ASN A 144 3.47 -10.89 -0.96
N TRP A 145 2.28 -11.10 -1.52
CA TRP A 145 1.12 -10.25 -1.27
C TRP A 145 0.69 -10.24 0.21
N GLN A 146 1.08 -11.24 1.01
CA GLN A 146 0.79 -11.28 2.43
C GLN A 146 1.67 -10.32 3.24
N GLN A 147 2.56 -9.56 2.61
CA GLN A 147 3.37 -8.56 3.28
C GLN A 147 3.13 -7.18 2.66
N LEU A 148 2.93 -6.20 3.53
CA LEU A 148 2.61 -4.83 3.19
C LEU A 148 3.56 -3.90 3.95
N CYS A 149 4.01 -2.84 3.30
CA CYS A 149 4.73 -1.74 3.95
C CYS A 149 3.82 -0.52 4.00
N PHE A 150 3.61 -0.02 5.21
CA PHE A 150 2.88 1.21 5.49
C PHE A 150 3.84 2.24 6.07
N VAL A 151 3.92 3.40 5.43
CA VAL A 151 4.75 4.52 5.86
C VAL A 151 3.83 5.63 6.32
N ALA A 152 4.02 6.08 7.55
CA ALA A 152 3.41 7.27 8.11
C ALA A 152 4.47 8.37 8.30
N GLU A 153 4.06 9.57 8.69
CA GLU A 153 5.00 10.69 8.91
C GLU A 153 6.11 10.39 9.92
N SER A 154 5.84 9.53 10.92
CA SER A 154 6.75 9.25 12.04
C SER A 154 7.08 7.77 12.21
N SER A 155 6.60 6.89 11.34
CA SER A 155 6.85 5.45 11.49
C SER A 155 6.80 4.70 10.16
N VAL A 156 7.55 3.61 10.11
CA VAL A 156 7.43 2.58 9.07
C VAL A 156 6.95 1.31 9.75
N THR A 157 5.95 0.66 9.17
CA THR A 157 5.38 -0.57 9.70
C THR A 157 5.26 -1.60 8.59
N ILE A 158 5.79 -2.80 8.84
CA ILE A 158 5.54 -3.97 8.02
C ILE A 158 4.32 -4.69 8.56
N TRP A 159 3.36 -4.95 7.70
CA TRP A 159 2.12 -5.66 8.00
C TRP A 159 2.17 -7.04 7.37
N HIS A 160 1.80 -8.05 8.14
CA HIS A 160 1.63 -9.40 7.65
C HIS A 160 0.13 -9.75 7.60
N VAL A 161 -0.31 -10.30 6.48
CA VAL A 161 -1.64 -10.88 6.31
C VAL A 161 -1.54 -12.36 6.62
N GLU A 162 -1.91 -12.71 7.84
CA GLU A 162 -1.98 -14.10 8.27
C GLU A 162 -3.28 -14.72 7.79
N ARG A 163 -3.22 -15.94 7.25
CA ARG A 163 -4.40 -16.67 6.76
C ARG A 163 -4.60 -17.97 7.52
N CYS A 164 -5.80 -18.16 8.06
CA CYS A 164 -6.26 -19.42 8.62
C CYS A 164 -7.57 -19.84 7.95
N LYS A 165 -7.50 -20.85 7.07
CA LYS A 165 -8.63 -21.24 6.18
C LYS A 165 -9.13 -20.04 5.36
N ASP A 166 -10.32 -19.55 5.67
CA ASP A 166 -10.98 -18.43 5.00
C ASP A 166 -10.84 -17.11 5.79
N GLU A 167 -10.30 -17.16 7.02
CA GLU A 167 -10.08 -15.98 7.86
C GLU A 167 -8.71 -15.37 7.58
N HIS A 168 -8.66 -14.03 7.54
CA HIS A 168 -7.43 -13.26 7.37
C HIS A 168 -7.32 -12.23 8.50
N HIS A 169 -6.11 -12.03 9.01
CA HIS A 169 -5.83 -11.04 10.04
C HIS A 169 -4.54 -10.27 9.74
N LEU A 170 -4.51 -8.99 10.13
CA LEU A 170 -3.34 -8.14 9.98
C LEU A 170 -2.52 -8.18 11.26
N THR A 171 -1.24 -8.56 11.15
CA THR A 171 -0.28 -8.50 12.25
C THR A 171 0.78 -7.44 12.00
N ARG A 172 1.00 -6.59 13.03
CA ARG A 172 1.81 -5.38 12.94
C ARG A 172 3.26 -5.65 13.35
N HIS A 173 4.21 -5.27 12.51
CA HIS A 173 5.65 -5.34 12.76
C HIS A 173 6.27 -3.94 12.56
N PRO A 174 6.39 -3.13 13.63
CA PRO A 174 7.01 -1.80 13.55
C PRO A 174 8.49 -1.92 13.16
N VAL A 175 8.98 -1.00 12.33
CA VAL A 175 10.40 -0.90 11.99
C VAL A 175 11.03 0.14 12.91
N GLU A 176 12.14 -0.23 13.55
CA GLU A 176 12.96 0.73 14.29
C GLU A 176 13.68 1.64 13.29
N LEU A 177 13.34 2.93 13.34
CA LEU A 177 14.02 3.94 12.55
C LEU A 177 15.21 4.47 13.35
N PRO A 178 16.36 4.74 12.69
CA PRO A 178 17.50 5.34 13.37
C PRO A 178 17.12 6.67 13.99
N ASP A 179 17.66 6.96 15.16
CA ASP A 179 17.52 8.26 15.78
C ASP A 179 18.23 9.35 14.94
N GLY A 180 18.04 10.63 15.31
CA GLY A 180 18.69 11.75 14.61
C GLY A 180 20.23 11.70 14.59
N HIS A 181 20.83 10.78 15.34
CA HIS A 181 22.27 10.50 15.39
C HIS A 181 22.68 9.29 14.53
N GLY A 182 21.74 8.66 13.82
CA GLY A 182 22.02 7.53 12.92
C GLY A 182 22.22 6.21 13.65
N THR A 183 21.89 6.13 14.94
CA THR A 183 22.00 4.91 15.73
C THR A 183 20.67 4.18 15.79
N VAL A 184 20.68 2.90 15.42
CA VAL A 184 19.59 1.96 15.69
C VAL A 184 19.96 1.26 16.99
N THR A 185 19.04 1.21 17.95
CA THR A 185 19.24 0.42 19.16
C THR A 185 19.52 -1.04 18.77
N PRO A 186 20.64 -1.64 19.17
CA PRO A 186 20.92 -3.02 18.79
C PRO A 186 19.84 -3.92 19.39
N HIS A 187 19.07 -4.58 18.53
CA HIS A 187 18.21 -5.68 18.92
C HIS A 187 19.11 -6.84 19.36
N GLU A 188 18.99 -7.29 20.61
CA GLU A 188 19.64 -8.53 21.05
C GLU A 188 18.90 -9.70 20.41
N ASP A 189 19.33 -10.10 19.21
CA ASP A 189 18.87 -11.34 18.61
C ASP A 189 19.34 -12.52 19.47
N LEU A 190 18.38 -13.29 20.00
CA LEU A 190 18.65 -14.50 20.82
C LEU A 190 19.52 -15.54 20.10
N PHE A 191 19.64 -15.43 18.78
CA PHE A 191 20.40 -16.32 17.90
C PHE A 191 21.70 -15.71 17.38
N PHE A 192 21.83 -14.38 17.34
CA PHE A 192 23.00 -13.71 16.78
C PHE A 192 23.43 -12.57 17.71
N PRO A 193 24.64 -12.63 18.29
CA PRO A 193 25.13 -11.51 19.07
C PRO A 193 25.22 -10.25 18.19
N PRO A 194 24.97 -9.06 18.73
CA PRO A 194 25.09 -7.82 17.97
C PRO A 194 26.51 -7.68 17.42
N SER A 195 26.63 -7.27 16.16
CA SER A 195 27.94 -7.03 15.54
C SER A 195 28.59 -5.79 16.19
N ARG A 196 29.50 -6.01 17.15
CA ARG A 196 30.40 -4.98 17.66
C ARG A 196 31.60 -4.82 16.71
N ASN A 197 32.03 -3.58 16.50
CA ASN A 197 33.22 -3.25 15.71
C ASN A 197 34.55 -3.53 16.44
N ASP A 198 34.50 -3.93 17.70
CA ASP A 198 35.69 -4.20 18.51
C ASP A 198 35.84 -5.72 18.69
N ASP A 199 36.97 -6.28 18.27
CA ASP A 199 37.35 -7.67 18.54
C ASP A 199 37.61 -7.86 20.04
N PRO A 200 36.76 -8.58 20.80
CA PRO A 200 37.00 -8.78 22.22
C PRO A 200 38.18 -9.75 22.43
N TYR A 201 39.08 -9.39 23.35
CA TYR A 201 40.28 -10.17 23.70
C TYR A 201 39.96 -11.60 24.20
N HIS A 202 38.71 -11.86 24.60
CA HIS A 202 38.25 -13.09 25.22
C HIS A 202 37.64 -14.11 24.23
N GLY A 203 37.72 -13.86 22.92
CA GLY A 203 37.15 -14.74 21.89
C GLY A 203 35.71 -14.36 21.50
N PRO A 204 35.10 -15.05 20.52
CA PRO A 204 33.80 -14.66 19.98
C PRO A 204 32.71 -14.75 21.05
N ASP A 205 31.86 -13.71 21.12
CA ASP A 205 30.69 -13.72 21.98
C ASP A 205 29.74 -14.84 21.54
N LEU A 206 29.42 -15.75 22.45
CA LEU A 206 28.48 -16.84 22.19
C LEU A 206 27.05 -16.35 22.40
N PRO A 207 26.10 -16.71 21.52
CA PRO A 207 24.70 -16.36 21.74
C PRO A 207 24.20 -17.00 23.05
N VAL A 208 23.27 -16.34 23.74
CA VAL A 208 22.73 -16.80 25.04
C VAL A 208 22.15 -18.22 24.95
N SER A 209 21.65 -18.60 23.78
CA SER A 209 21.18 -19.96 23.44
C SER A 209 22.28 -21.04 23.51
N ALA A 210 23.54 -20.69 23.29
CA ALA A 210 24.68 -21.60 23.43
C ALA A 210 25.15 -21.76 24.89
N ILE A 211 24.76 -20.84 25.79
CA ILE A 211 25.14 -20.86 27.21
C ILE A 211 24.15 -21.70 28.04
N ALA A 212 22.90 -21.84 27.59
CA ALA A 212 21.82 -22.53 28.30
C ALA A 212 21.90 -24.08 28.28
N GLY A 213 23.03 -24.66 27.87
CA GLY A 213 23.26 -26.11 27.80
C GLY A 213 24.17 -26.70 28.89
N LEU A 214 24.41 -25.98 29.99
CA LEU A 214 25.31 -26.38 31.07
C LEU A 214 24.57 -26.60 32.41
#